data_AF-A0A817WKE6-F1
#
_entry.id   AF-A0A817WKE6-F1
#
_cell.length_a   1.000
_cell.length_b   1.000
_cell.length_c   1.000
_cell.angle_alpha   90.00
_cell.angle_beta   90.00
_cell.angle_gamma   90.00
#
_symmetry.space_group_name_H-M   'P 1'
#
loop_
_entity.id
_entity.type
_entity.pdbx_description
1 polymer ?
#
loop_
_entity_poly.entity_id
_entity_poly.type
_entity_poly.pdbx_seq_one_letter_code
_entity_poly.pdbx_strand_id
1 'polypeptide(L)'
;MYLSHHTVEFIGQQVSNKQGIAVFDTIYPGWYRGRATHMHVKVHVGASLTNIGGSIYAKGGHVSHIGQLFFNDTLTDEVAKLSPYTLQKTRRIRNNEDGIYSQSKGSTTIVPVQFLTANGFKGAVKGDITLGINPQAVSTLAGRPGGGRPRPPPGR
;
A
#
# COMPACT_ATOMS: atom_id res chain seq x y z
N MET A 1 15.95 12.12 -11.09
CA MET A 1 16.55 11.28 -10.03
C MET A 1 16.71 12.15 -8.80
N TYR A 2 15.97 11.87 -7.73
CA TYR A 2 16.12 12.55 -6.43
C TYR A 2 15.67 11.56 -5.35
N LEU A 3 16.57 11.26 -4.41
CA LEU A 3 16.28 10.51 -3.18
C LEU A 3 16.13 11.54 -2.06
N SER A 4 15.05 11.47 -1.30
CA SER A 4 14.86 12.25 -0.09
C SER A 4 14.23 11.34 0.96
N HIS A 5 14.99 11.06 2.00
CA HIS A 5 14.49 10.54 3.27
C HIS A 5 14.00 11.74 4.08
N HIS A 6 12.67 11.84 4.26
CA HIS A 6 12.06 12.66 5.30
C HIS A 6 11.03 11.82 6.04
N THR A 7 10.98 12.00 7.35
CA THR A 7 10.11 11.35 8.32
C THR A 7 8.64 11.71 8.06
N VAL A 8 8.03 11.06 7.08
CA VAL A 8 6.58 10.87 6.97
C VAL A 8 6.36 9.53 6.24
N GLU A 9 5.67 8.64 6.94
CA GLU A 9 5.00 7.37 6.58
C GLU A 9 5.04 6.91 5.12
N PHE A 10 5.22 5.59 4.88
CA PHE A 10 5.33 4.84 3.61
C PHE A 10 4.29 5.15 2.49
N ILE A 11 4.20 6.41 2.09
CA ILE A 11 3.30 6.98 1.10
C ILE A 11 4.16 7.40 -0.09
N GLY A 12 3.87 6.83 -1.26
CA GLY A 12 4.51 7.19 -2.52
C GLY A 12 3.50 7.63 -3.56
N GLN A 13 3.93 8.49 -4.48
CA GLN A 13 3.15 8.84 -5.68
C GLN A 13 4.07 8.73 -6.90
N GLN A 14 3.57 8.09 -7.95
CA GLN A 14 4.28 7.88 -9.20
C GLN A 14 3.34 8.14 -10.37
N VAL A 15 3.89 8.69 -11.45
CA VAL A 15 3.19 8.75 -12.75
C VAL A 15 3.48 7.46 -13.49
N SER A 16 2.44 6.80 -13.97
CA SER A 16 2.62 5.61 -14.80
C SER A 16 3.30 5.97 -16.13
N ASN A 17 4.14 5.08 -16.64
CA ASN A 17 4.75 5.25 -17.95
C ASN A 17 3.74 5.01 -19.09
N LYS A 18 4.19 5.08 -20.34
CA LYS A 18 3.35 4.87 -21.53
C LYS A 18 2.70 3.48 -21.59
N GLN A 19 3.24 2.50 -20.87
CA GLN A 19 2.72 1.15 -20.75
C GLN A 19 1.77 0.98 -19.54
N GLY A 20 1.48 2.05 -18.80
CA GLY A 20 0.63 2.01 -17.61
C GLY A 20 1.35 1.49 -16.35
N ILE A 21 2.67 1.36 -16.38
CA ILE A 21 3.46 0.78 -15.28
C ILE A 21 3.92 1.88 -14.32
N ALA A 22 3.73 1.64 -13.02
CA ALA A 22 4.31 2.42 -11.94
C ALA A 22 5.07 1.48 -10.99
N VAL A 23 6.26 1.87 -10.55
CA VAL A 23 7.13 1.06 -9.69
C VAL A 23 7.40 1.81 -8.40
N PHE A 24 7.30 1.10 -7.27
CA PHE A 24 7.53 1.62 -5.94
C PHE A 24 8.54 0.73 -5.22
N ASP A 25 9.58 1.36 -4.69
CA ASP A 25 10.44 0.73 -3.69
C ASP A 25 9.82 1.00 -2.32
N THR A 26 9.45 -0.07 -1.63
CA THR A 26 8.79 0.00 -0.32
C THR A 26 9.18 -1.20 0.54
N ILE A 27 8.73 -1.19 1.79
CA ILE A 27 8.86 -2.33 2.69
C ILE A 27 7.56 -3.14 2.71
N TYR A 28 7.63 -4.36 3.24
CA TYR A 28 6.43 -5.11 3.56
C TYR A 28 5.61 -4.38 4.64
N PRO A 29 4.29 -4.21 4.51
CA PRO A 29 3.52 -3.42 5.46
C PRO A 29 3.39 -4.15 6.79
N GLY A 30 3.45 -3.38 7.88
CA GLY A 30 3.06 -3.88 9.20
C GLY A 30 1.56 -4.14 9.30
N TRP A 31 1.11 -4.61 10.46
CA TRP A 31 -0.31 -4.82 10.76
C TRP A 31 -0.75 -4.03 11.99
N TYR A 32 -2.04 -3.75 12.05
CA TYR A 32 -2.69 -3.04 13.16
C TYR A 32 -4.04 -3.69 13.47
N ARG A 33 -4.64 -3.27 14.59
CA ARG A 33 -5.82 -3.93 15.14
C ARG A 33 -6.99 -3.91 14.15
N GLY A 34 -7.61 -5.07 13.95
CA GLY A 34 -8.89 -5.21 13.26
C GLY A 34 -8.81 -5.24 11.74
N ARG A 35 -7.61 -5.27 11.15
CA ARG A 35 -7.41 -5.28 9.70
C ARG A 35 -6.34 -6.28 9.30
N ALA A 36 -6.56 -6.97 8.19
CA ALA A 36 -5.53 -7.79 7.55
C ALA A 36 -4.42 -6.89 7.00
N THR A 37 -3.23 -7.45 6.77
CA THR A 37 -2.11 -6.69 6.20
C THR A 37 -2.43 -6.24 4.78
N HIS A 38 -2.35 -4.93 4.52
CA HIS A 38 -2.68 -4.35 3.21
C HIS A 38 -1.85 -3.10 2.89
N MET A 39 -1.78 -2.76 1.60
CA MET A 39 -1.35 -1.44 1.11
C MET A 39 -2.54 -0.71 0.50
N HIS A 40 -2.64 0.59 0.72
CA HIS A 40 -3.63 1.42 0.03
C HIS A 40 -3.16 1.78 -1.38
N VAL A 41 -4.07 1.77 -2.33
CA VAL A 41 -3.84 2.29 -3.68
C VAL A 41 -4.90 3.32 -4.04
N LYS A 42 -4.47 4.41 -4.65
CA LYS A 42 -5.33 5.46 -5.18
C LYS A 42 -4.83 5.85 -6.57
N VAL A 43 -5.71 5.84 -7.55
CA VAL A 43 -5.38 6.23 -8.92
C VAL A 43 -6.02 7.57 -9.25
N HIS A 44 -5.18 8.51 -9.68
CA HIS A 44 -5.60 9.81 -10.19
C HIS A 44 -5.46 9.82 -11.71
N VAL A 45 -6.47 10.34 -12.42
CA VAL A 45 -6.46 10.49 -13.88
C VAL A 45 -6.46 11.97 -14.23
N GLY A 46 -5.57 12.37 -15.14
CA GLY A 46 -5.39 13.76 -15.55
C GLY A 46 -4.78 14.67 -14.49
N ALA A 47 -4.17 14.08 -13.44
CA ALA A 47 -3.46 14.83 -12.41
C ALA A 47 -1.97 14.96 -12.75
N SER A 48 -1.36 16.05 -12.29
CA SER A 48 0.09 16.25 -12.32
C SER A 48 0.65 16.16 -10.91
N LEU A 49 1.90 15.71 -10.76
CA LEU A 49 2.58 15.74 -9.48
C LEU A 49 3.09 17.15 -9.17
N THR A 50 2.89 17.60 -7.93
CA THR A 50 3.42 18.85 -7.39
C THR A 50 4.16 18.57 -6.10
N ASN A 51 5.25 19.29 -5.86
CA ASN A 51 5.95 19.26 -4.57
C ASN A 51 5.48 20.44 -3.72
N ILE A 52 5.00 20.16 -2.50
CA ILE A 52 4.63 21.18 -1.52
C ILE A 52 5.37 20.84 -0.22
N GLY A 53 6.31 21.70 0.18
CA GLY A 53 7.06 21.53 1.42
C GLY A 53 7.86 20.22 1.50
N GLY A 54 8.39 19.73 0.38
CA GLY A 54 9.14 18.47 0.31
C GLY A 54 8.28 17.23 0.10
N SER A 55 6.96 17.35 0.16
CA SER A 55 6.01 16.24 -0.04
C SER A 55 5.41 16.28 -1.44
N ILE A 56 5.27 15.12 -2.07
CA ILE A 56 4.69 14.97 -3.41
C ILE A 56 3.18 14.79 -3.30
N TYR A 57 2.43 15.54 -4.11
CA TYR A 57 0.97 15.52 -4.17
C TYR A 57 0.45 15.50 -5.61
N ALA A 58 -0.67 14.82 -5.83
CA ALA A 58 -1.41 14.89 -7.08
C ALA A 58 -2.26 16.17 -7.09
N LYS A 59 -2.12 16.99 -8.13
CA LYS A 59 -2.86 18.23 -8.36
C LYS A 59 -3.63 18.16 -9.68
N GLY A 60 -4.89 18.59 -9.65
CA GLY A 60 -5.80 18.50 -10.79
C GLY A 60 -6.34 17.09 -11.02
N GLY A 61 -7.06 16.90 -12.12
CA GLY A 61 -7.68 15.62 -12.46
C GLY A 61 -8.77 15.17 -11.48
N HIS A 62 -9.02 13.87 -11.43
CA HIS A 62 -9.95 13.25 -10.48
C HIS A 62 -9.42 11.89 -10.00
N VAL A 63 -9.95 11.40 -8.88
CA VAL A 63 -9.65 10.05 -8.39
C VAL A 63 -10.56 9.05 -9.08
N SER A 64 -9.98 8.17 -9.89
CA SER A 64 -10.73 7.14 -10.62
C SER A 64 -10.93 5.86 -9.82
N HIS A 65 -9.97 5.54 -8.96
CA HIS A 65 -9.99 4.29 -8.20
C HIS A 65 -9.37 4.47 -6.80
N ILE A 66 -10.00 3.85 -5.80
CA ILE A 66 -9.45 3.66 -4.46
C ILE A 66 -9.62 2.19 -4.11
N GLY A 67 -8.53 1.55 -3.73
CA GLY A 67 -8.50 0.13 -3.45
C GLY A 67 -7.49 -0.22 -2.37
N GLN A 68 -7.39 -1.53 -2.11
CA GLN A 68 -6.44 -2.11 -1.18
C GLN A 68 -5.80 -3.34 -1.81
N LEU A 69 -4.50 -3.43 -1.67
CA LEU A 69 -3.68 -4.56 -2.09
C LEU A 69 -3.45 -5.43 -0.86
N PHE A 70 -3.82 -6.70 -0.95
CA PHE A 70 -3.66 -7.66 0.13
C PHE A 70 -2.50 -8.62 -0.15
N PHE A 71 -2.13 -9.39 0.86
CA PHE A 71 -1.03 -10.36 0.78
C PHE A 71 -1.50 -11.71 1.27
N ASN A 72 -0.89 -12.79 0.80
CA ASN A 72 -1.22 -14.13 1.30
C ASN A 72 -0.92 -14.20 2.81
N ASP A 73 -1.76 -14.92 3.55
CA ASP A 73 -1.56 -15.11 4.99
C ASP A 73 -0.27 -15.88 5.29
N THR A 74 0.08 -16.89 4.48
CA THR A 74 1.32 -17.66 4.65
C THR A 74 2.56 -16.79 4.45
N LEU A 75 2.50 -15.90 3.47
CA LEU A 75 3.49 -14.86 3.23
C LEU A 75 3.65 -13.96 4.46
N THR A 76 2.55 -13.48 5.03
CA THR A 76 2.59 -12.64 6.23
C THR A 76 3.13 -13.40 7.45
N ASP A 77 2.81 -14.70 7.58
CA ASP A 77 3.33 -15.56 8.65
C ASP A 77 4.87 -15.70 8.59
N GLU A 78 5.48 -15.75 7.40
CA GLU A 78 6.94 -15.75 7.25
C GLU A 78 7.57 -14.39 7.57
N VAL A 79 6.96 -13.29 7.11
CA VAL A 79 7.44 -11.94 7.41
C VAL A 79 7.40 -11.66 8.92
N ALA A 80 6.38 -12.15 9.63
CA ALA A 80 6.24 -11.96 11.07
C ALA A 80 7.39 -12.56 11.90
N LYS A 81 8.16 -13.50 11.33
CA LYS A 81 9.35 -14.11 11.98
C LYS A 81 10.62 -13.26 11.81
N LEU A 82 10.58 -12.19 11.03
CA LEU A 82 11.72 -11.34 10.73
C LEU A 82 11.73 -10.07 11.56
N SER A 83 12.93 -9.61 11.97
CA SER A 83 13.08 -8.26 12.55
C SER A 83 12.84 -7.20 11.46
N PRO A 84 12.17 -6.07 11.74
CA PRO A 84 11.61 -5.67 13.04
C PRO A 84 10.17 -6.16 13.30
N TYR A 85 9.55 -6.92 12.40
CA TYR A 85 8.17 -7.40 12.54
C TYR A 85 7.94 -8.29 13.76
N THR A 86 8.99 -8.98 14.25
CA THR A 86 8.97 -9.71 15.51
C THR A 86 8.68 -8.84 16.75
N LEU A 87 8.88 -7.52 16.65
CA LEU A 87 8.58 -6.56 17.73
C LEU A 87 7.10 -6.18 17.78
N GLN A 88 6.29 -6.55 16.78
CA GLN A 88 4.87 -6.23 16.72
C GLN A 88 4.08 -7.09 17.71
N LYS A 89 3.38 -6.43 18.64
CA LYS A 89 2.58 -7.09 19.69
C LYS A 89 1.10 -7.22 19.33
N THR A 90 0.65 -6.53 18.29
CA THR A 90 -0.75 -6.55 17.88
C THR A 90 -1.12 -7.90 17.26
N ARG A 91 -2.25 -8.48 17.68
CA ARG A 91 -2.79 -9.70 17.07
C ARG A 91 -3.01 -9.48 15.57
N ARG A 92 -2.43 -10.37 14.77
CA ARG A 92 -2.64 -10.44 13.32
C ARG A 92 -4.07 -10.91 13.01
N ILE A 93 -4.71 -10.24 12.06
CA ILE A 93 -6.01 -10.63 11.49
C ILE A 93 -5.72 -11.27 10.13
N ARG A 94 -6.29 -12.45 9.88
CA ARG A 94 -6.20 -13.10 8.55
C ARG A 94 -7.10 -12.43 7.54
N ASN A 95 -6.83 -12.61 6.26
CA ASN A 95 -7.61 -11.98 5.19
C ASN A 95 -9.12 -12.28 5.30
N ASN A 96 -9.47 -13.54 5.56
CA ASN A 96 -10.87 -13.96 5.69
C ASN A 96 -11.56 -13.44 6.97
N GLU A 97 -10.81 -12.92 7.93
CA GLU A 97 -11.33 -12.28 9.15
C GLU A 97 -11.50 -10.76 8.99
N ASP A 98 -10.97 -10.15 7.92
CA ASP A 98 -11.12 -8.71 7.65
C ASP A 98 -12.40 -8.43 6.83
N GLY A 99 -13.31 -7.66 7.43
CA GLY A 99 -14.55 -7.24 6.77
C GLY A 99 -14.32 -6.42 5.51
N ILE A 100 -13.25 -5.60 5.46
CA ILE A 100 -12.91 -4.80 4.29
C ILE A 100 -12.32 -5.67 3.17
N TYR A 101 -11.55 -6.70 3.51
CA TYR A 101 -11.10 -7.69 2.52
C TYR A 101 -12.32 -8.30 1.80
N SER A 102 -13.33 -8.71 2.55
CA SER A 102 -14.55 -9.29 1.99
C SER A 102 -15.35 -8.27 1.16
N GLN A 103 -15.60 -7.07 1.71
CA GLN A 103 -16.39 -6.03 1.05
C GLN A 103 -15.74 -5.49 -0.24
N SER A 104 -14.40 -5.39 -0.27
CA SER A 104 -13.66 -4.87 -1.41
C SER A 104 -13.29 -5.92 -2.46
N LYS A 105 -13.76 -7.18 -2.30
CA LYS A 105 -13.34 -8.33 -3.12
C LYS A 105 -11.82 -8.52 -3.11
N GLY A 106 -11.21 -8.40 -1.94
CA GLY A 106 -9.76 -8.43 -1.74
C GLY A 106 -9.06 -9.70 -2.21
N SER A 107 -9.79 -10.80 -2.44
CA SER A 107 -9.27 -12.00 -3.10
C SER A 107 -8.79 -11.74 -4.53
N THR A 108 -9.31 -10.70 -5.18
CA THR A 108 -8.89 -10.27 -6.53
C THR A 108 -7.70 -9.30 -6.53
N THR A 109 -7.27 -8.83 -5.36
CA THR A 109 -6.18 -7.86 -5.19
C THR A 109 -5.05 -8.37 -4.30
N ILE A 110 -4.90 -9.70 -4.22
CA ILE A 110 -3.73 -10.32 -3.59
C ILE A 110 -2.52 -10.11 -4.49
N VAL A 111 -1.47 -9.48 -3.97
CA VAL A 111 -0.20 -9.27 -4.67
C VAL A 111 0.60 -10.58 -4.66
N PRO A 112 0.85 -11.21 -5.82
CA PRO A 112 1.81 -12.29 -5.93
C PRO A 112 3.21 -11.75 -5.64
N VAL A 113 3.96 -12.43 -4.77
CA VAL A 113 5.31 -12.03 -4.39
C VAL A 113 6.31 -13.10 -4.81
N GLN A 114 7.38 -12.67 -5.45
CA GLN A 114 8.52 -13.48 -5.86
C GLN A 114 9.76 -13.07 -5.06
N PHE A 115 10.55 -14.06 -4.63
CA PHE A 115 11.87 -13.82 -4.07
C PHE A 115 12.87 -13.56 -5.18
N LEU A 116 13.62 -12.46 -5.06
CA LEU A 116 14.69 -12.14 -6.01
C LEU A 116 16.06 -12.70 -5.54
N THR A 117 16.16 -13.17 -4.30
CA THR A 117 17.38 -13.77 -3.77
C THR A 117 17.08 -15.09 -3.07
N ALA A 118 18.10 -15.93 -2.93
CA ALA A 118 18.01 -17.20 -2.20
C ALA A 118 17.70 -17.02 -0.69
N ASN A 119 17.83 -15.79 -0.16
CA ASN A 119 17.58 -15.48 1.25
C ASN A 119 16.10 -15.24 1.57
N GLY A 120 15.18 -15.51 0.63
CA GLY A 120 13.75 -15.32 0.81
C GLY A 120 13.41 -13.88 1.20
N PHE A 121 12.54 -13.70 2.21
CA PHE A 121 12.14 -12.38 2.71
C PHE A 121 13.24 -11.58 3.43
N LYS A 122 14.38 -12.22 3.76
CA LYS A 122 15.55 -11.48 4.27
C LYS A 122 16.31 -10.75 3.15
N GLY A 123 16.01 -11.07 1.90
CA GLY A 123 16.56 -10.38 0.73
C GLY A 123 15.52 -9.59 -0.03
N ALA A 124 15.82 -9.28 -1.30
CA ALA A 124 14.93 -8.50 -2.15
C ALA A 124 13.72 -9.33 -2.61
N VAL A 125 12.55 -8.70 -2.65
CA VAL A 125 11.31 -9.28 -3.13
C VAL A 125 10.69 -8.41 -4.19
N LYS A 126 9.95 -9.02 -5.12
CA LYS A 126 9.19 -8.34 -6.15
C LYS A 126 7.73 -8.73 -6.06
N GLY A 127 6.85 -7.74 -6.01
CA GLY A 127 5.41 -7.92 -6.16
C GLY A 127 4.94 -7.28 -7.45
N ASP A 128 4.22 -8.03 -8.29
CA ASP A 128 3.64 -7.53 -9.53
C ASP A 128 2.13 -7.76 -9.52
N ILE A 129 1.33 -6.69 -9.67
CA ILE A 129 -0.13 -6.80 -9.76
C ILE A 129 -0.66 -5.88 -10.87
N THR A 130 -1.63 -6.38 -11.64
CA THR A 130 -2.34 -5.60 -12.67
C THR A 130 -3.70 -5.17 -12.13
N LEU A 131 -4.00 -3.88 -12.19
CA LEU A 131 -5.28 -3.31 -11.77
C LEU A 131 -6.06 -2.83 -13.00
N GLY A 132 -7.20 -3.46 -13.26
CA GLY A 132 -8.18 -2.95 -14.22
C GLY A 132 -8.97 -1.80 -13.60
N ILE A 133 -8.86 -0.59 -14.17
CA ILE A 133 -9.59 0.60 -13.69
C ILE A 133 -10.45 1.18 -14.81
N ASN A 134 -11.53 1.86 -14.44
CA ASN A 134 -12.26 2.74 -15.35
C ASN A 134 -11.70 4.17 -15.21
N PRO A 135 -10.99 4.71 -16.22
CA PRO A 135 -10.38 6.03 -16.13
C PRO A 135 -11.40 7.19 -16.14
N GLN A 136 -12.67 6.92 -16.46
CA GLN A 136 -13.75 7.90 -16.44
C GLN A 136 -14.58 7.85 -15.14
N ALA A 137 -14.34 6.88 -14.28
CA ALA A 137 -15.05 6.79 -13.00
C ALA A 137 -14.61 7.93 -12.08
N VAL A 138 -15.53 8.48 -11.30
CA VAL A 138 -15.21 9.42 -10.21
C VAL A 138 -15.50 8.71 -8.89
N SER A 139 -14.46 8.41 -8.12
CA SER A 139 -14.59 7.71 -6.85
C SER A 139 -15.28 8.58 -5.81
N THR A 140 -16.42 8.10 -5.28
CA THR A 140 -17.13 8.73 -4.16
C THR A 140 -16.39 8.58 -2.83
N LEU A 141 -15.31 7.78 -2.79
CA LEU A 141 -14.48 7.55 -1.61
C LEU A 141 -13.34 8.57 -1.47
N ALA A 142 -13.13 9.44 -2.47
CA ALA A 142 -11.99 10.38 -2.52
C ALA A 142 -11.91 11.36 -1.34
N GLY A 143 -13.05 11.69 -0.72
CA GLY A 143 -13.13 12.56 0.47
C GLY A 143 -13.15 11.81 1.82
N ARG A 144 -13.17 10.48 1.83
CA ARG A 144 -13.19 9.70 3.07
C ARG A 144 -11.74 9.39 3.46
N PRO A 145 -11.26 9.75 4.67
CA PRO A 145 -10.00 9.23 5.17
C PRO A 145 -10.06 7.71 5.12
N GLY A 146 -9.08 7.06 4.47
CA GLY A 146 -8.84 5.63 4.68
C GLY A 146 -8.77 5.40 6.19
N GLY A 147 -9.52 4.41 6.69
CA GLY A 147 -9.83 4.26 8.11
C GLY A 147 -8.65 4.55 9.04
N GLY A 148 -8.87 5.50 9.96
CA GLY A 148 -7.95 5.83 11.05
C GLY A 148 -6.77 6.69 10.64
N ARG A 149 -6.79 7.98 11.00
CA ARG A 149 -5.55 8.76 11.11
C ARG A 149 -4.61 8.02 12.07
N PRO A 150 -3.32 7.82 11.74
CA PRO A 150 -2.32 7.41 12.70
C PRO A 150 -2.38 8.34 13.90
N ARG A 151 -2.55 7.79 15.11
CA ARG A 151 -2.42 8.58 16.33
C ARG A 151 -0.94 8.99 16.43
N PRO A 152 -0.64 10.27 16.69
CA PRO A 152 0.73 10.68 16.97
C PRO A 152 1.29 9.84 18.14
N PRO A 153 2.60 9.52 18.13
CA PRO A 153 3.24 8.91 19.29
C PRO A 153 3.00 9.77 20.55
N PRO A 154 2.80 9.17 21.73
CA PRO A 154 2.89 9.93 22.98
C PRO A 154 4.24 10.63 23.02
N GLY A 155 4.22 11.95 23.23
CA GLY A 155 5.43 12.75 23.34
C GLY A 155 6.40 12.16 24.36
N ARG A 156 7.69 12.21 24.02
CA ARG A 156 8.76 12.22 25.02
C ARG A 156 9.09 13.66 25.34
#